data_AF-A0A7D9DR96-F1
#
_entry.id   AF-A0A7D9DR96-F1
#
_cell.length_a   1.000
_cell.length_b   1.000
_cell.length_c   1.000
_cell.angle_alpha   90.00
_cell.angle_beta   90.00
_cell.angle_gamma   90.00
#
_symmetry.space_group_name_H-M   'P 1'
#
loop_
_entity.id
_entity.type
_entity.pdbx_description
1 polymer ?
#
loop_
_entity_poly.entity_id
_entity_poly.type
_entity_poly.pdbx_seq_one_letter_code
_entity_poly.pdbx_strand_id
1 'polypeptide(L)'
;MPVDLQDAMKRATSLETFMEMLNASVLPSVEPEKHRGNALIIVNEACKPIEVMVPVPQPKKRRALAFPVYVKLFRCSGGCDIEPRLSRCVATATTNIPIKVGLVSWRKGDNTVSELKKKVSEVVLLNETQCGCTCKRVRKSCNSKTHFWNDRTCRCECLLAQQTCQAPLVWNKHSCRCQCPKTGHVCHGPGKVWDKEQCRCVCWKETCSKGYYRNPETCRCTCHKNWCPRMYDIYKMKRFRDQSTIELEKT
;
A
#
# COMPACT_ATOMS: atom_id res chain seq x y z
N MET A 1 -7.52 -5.08 -3.85
CA MET A 1 -7.97 -6.47 -3.90
C MET A 1 -9.11 -6.62 -4.93
N PRO A 2 -9.12 -7.64 -5.81
CA PRO A 2 -10.25 -7.96 -6.68
C PRO A 2 -11.55 -8.12 -5.88
N VAL A 3 -12.71 -7.77 -6.45
CA VAL A 3 -14.02 -7.80 -5.75
C VAL A 3 -14.35 -9.21 -5.29
N ASP A 4 -14.18 -10.20 -6.17
CA ASP A 4 -14.48 -11.62 -5.88
C ASP A 4 -13.66 -12.16 -4.71
N LEU A 5 -12.40 -11.70 -4.57
CA LEU A 5 -11.54 -12.07 -3.45
C LEU A 5 -12.01 -11.41 -2.14
N GLN A 6 -12.51 -10.17 -2.16
CA GLN A 6 -13.08 -9.56 -0.95
C GLN A 6 -14.34 -10.29 -0.51
N ASP A 7 -15.17 -10.67 -1.48
CA ASP A 7 -16.39 -11.42 -1.25
C ASP A 7 -16.12 -12.80 -0.67
N ALA A 8 -15.11 -13.51 -1.17
CA ALA A 8 -14.65 -14.77 -0.60
C ALA A 8 -14.19 -14.62 0.85
N MET A 9 -13.42 -13.58 1.16
CA MET A 9 -12.95 -13.32 2.53
C MET A 9 -14.06 -13.02 3.54
N LYS A 10 -15.21 -12.51 3.07
CA LYS A 10 -16.38 -12.20 3.91
C LYS A 10 -17.29 -13.40 4.14
N ARG A 11 -17.46 -14.24 3.11
CA ARG A 11 -18.44 -15.33 3.12
C ARG A 11 -17.85 -16.67 3.54
N ALA A 12 -16.55 -16.89 3.31
CA ALA A 12 -15.93 -18.15 3.64
C ALA A 12 -15.91 -18.38 5.15
N THR A 13 -16.41 -19.55 5.56
CA THR A 13 -16.46 -19.98 6.95
C THR A 13 -15.34 -20.98 7.28
N SER A 14 -14.60 -21.44 6.27
CA SER A 14 -13.47 -22.36 6.40
C SER A 14 -12.43 -22.12 5.31
N LEU A 15 -11.26 -22.74 5.43
CA LEU A 15 -10.23 -22.66 4.39
C LEU A 15 -10.71 -23.34 3.10
N GLU A 16 -11.43 -24.45 3.21
CA GLU A 16 -11.96 -25.22 2.08
C GLU A 16 -12.96 -24.37 1.29
N THR A 17 -13.96 -23.80 1.98
CA THR A 17 -14.95 -22.90 1.33
C THR A 17 -14.29 -21.67 0.71
N PHE A 18 -13.24 -21.12 1.34
CA PHE A 18 -12.48 -20.03 0.76
C PHE A 18 -11.78 -20.43 -0.54
N MET A 19 -11.12 -21.60 -0.57
CA MET A 19 -10.40 -22.09 -1.75
C MET A 19 -11.35 -22.48 -2.89
N GLU A 20 -12.49 -23.08 -2.56
CA GLU A 20 -13.58 -23.37 -3.52
C GLU A 20 -14.08 -22.09 -4.19
N MET A 21 -14.33 -21.03 -3.42
CA MET A 21 -14.76 -19.73 -3.96
C MET A 21 -13.75 -19.10 -4.91
N LEU A 22 -12.47 -19.50 -4.84
CA LEU A 22 -11.41 -19.04 -5.73
C LEU A 22 -11.16 -19.96 -6.92
N ASN A 23 -11.96 -21.02 -7.09
CA ASN A 23 -11.72 -22.09 -8.07
C ASN A 23 -10.31 -22.69 -7.95
N ALA A 24 -9.75 -22.71 -6.74
CA ALA A 24 -8.45 -23.30 -6.46
C ALA A 24 -8.65 -24.72 -5.95
N SER A 25 -7.90 -25.68 -6.51
CA SER A 25 -7.89 -27.03 -5.97
C SER A 25 -7.32 -27.01 -4.55
N VAL A 26 -8.07 -27.58 -3.61
CA VAL A 26 -7.64 -27.74 -2.23
C VAL A 26 -6.44 -28.70 -2.23
N LEU A 27 -5.27 -28.24 -1.80
CA LEU A 27 -4.15 -29.13 -1.47
C LEU A 27 -4.64 -30.09 -0.38
N PRO A 28 -4.23 -31.38 -0.40
CA PRO A 28 -4.80 -32.41 0.46
C PRO A 28 -4.88 -31.93 1.92
N SER A 29 -6.06 -32.11 2.50
CA SER A 29 -6.40 -31.73 3.86
C SER A 29 -5.29 -32.19 4.81
N VAL A 30 -4.62 -31.23 5.45
CA VAL A 30 -3.85 -31.54 6.64
C VAL A 30 -4.89 -31.91 7.68
N GLU A 31 -5.03 -33.22 7.97
CA GLU A 31 -5.85 -33.68 9.08
C GLU A 31 -5.42 -32.90 10.33
N PRO A 32 -6.37 -32.39 11.14
CA PRO A 32 -6.02 -31.76 12.40
C PRO A 32 -5.49 -32.86 13.33
N GLU A 33 -4.19 -33.15 13.23
CA GLU A 33 -3.51 -34.00 14.19
C GLU A 33 -3.74 -33.38 15.56
N LYS A 34 -4.34 -34.15 16.45
CA LYS A 34 -4.70 -33.70 17.80
C LYS A 34 -3.46 -33.72 18.68
N HIS A 35 -2.52 -32.83 18.39
CA HIS A 35 -1.41 -32.52 19.29
C HIS A 35 -1.74 -31.27 20.09
N ARG A 36 -1.45 -31.32 21.40
CA ARG A 36 -1.35 -30.12 22.23
C ARG A 36 -0.29 -29.21 21.59
N GLY A 37 -0.71 -28.21 20.84
CA GLY A 37 0.19 -27.27 20.18
C GLY A 37 -0.15 -26.91 18.74
N ASN A 38 -1.14 -27.55 18.10
CA ASN A 38 -1.58 -27.12 16.78
C ASN A 38 -2.45 -25.86 16.86
N ALA A 39 -2.21 -24.91 15.96
CA ALA A 39 -3.02 -23.72 15.86
C ALA A 39 -4.47 -24.10 15.55
N LEU A 40 -5.41 -23.63 16.36
CA LEU A 40 -6.82 -23.73 16.03
C LEU A 40 -7.08 -22.84 14.83
N ILE A 41 -7.33 -23.45 13.66
CA ILE A 41 -7.78 -22.73 12.48
C ILE A 41 -9.20 -22.26 12.79
N ILE A 42 -9.33 -20.98 13.09
CA ILE A 42 -10.62 -20.34 13.32
C ILE A 42 -11.11 -19.68 12.05
N VAL A 43 -12.43 -19.54 11.96
CA VAL A 43 -13.08 -18.71 10.94
C VAL A 43 -12.54 -17.29 11.04
N ASN A 44 -12.60 -16.53 9.94
CA ASN A 44 -12.30 -15.09 9.96
C ASN A 44 -13.33 -14.36 10.85
N GLU A 45 -13.08 -14.32 12.16
CA GLU A 45 -13.99 -13.74 13.13
C GLU A 45 -14.08 -12.22 12.92
N ALA A 46 -15.31 -11.69 12.92
CA ALA A 46 -15.52 -10.25 12.84
C ALA A 46 -14.87 -9.50 14.02
N CYS A 47 -14.43 -8.28 13.75
CA CYS A 47 -13.90 -7.35 14.76
C CYS A 47 -14.90 -7.12 15.89
N LYS A 48 -14.63 -7.70 17.07
CA LYS A 48 -15.50 -7.62 18.25
C LYS A 48 -14.68 -7.69 19.55
N PRO A 49 -15.28 -7.32 20.70
CA PRO A 49 -14.62 -7.52 21.99
C PRO A 49 -14.50 -9.01 22.29
N ILE A 50 -13.27 -9.48 22.59
CA ILE A 50 -12.98 -10.86 22.99
C ILE A 50 -12.32 -10.84 24.37
N GLU A 51 -12.70 -11.79 25.22
CA GLU A 51 -12.10 -11.95 26.54
C GLU A 51 -10.64 -12.41 26.41
N VAL A 52 -9.71 -11.65 27.00
CA VAL A 52 -8.28 -11.97 27.02
C VAL A 52 -7.66 -11.74 28.39
N MET A 53 -6.51 -12.35 28.64
CA MET A 53 -5.73 -12.13 29.85
C MET A 53 -4.95 -10.82 29.73
N VAL A 54 -5.29 -9.85 30.58
CA VAL A 54 -4.64 -8.54 30.64
C VAL A 54 -3.72 -8.48 31.87
N PRO A 55 -2.44 -8.10 31.71
CA PRO A 55 -1.53 -7.98 32.84
C PRO A 55 -1.96 -6.84 33.77
N VAL A 56 -1.96 -7.12 35.07
CA VAL A 56 -2.17 -6.11 36.11
C VAL A 56 -0.86 -5.33 36.30
N PRO A 57 -0.88 -3.99 36.23
CA PRO A 57 0.30 -3.16 36.45
C PRO A 57 0.99 -3.48 37.78
N GLN A 58 2.26 -3.86 37.69
CA GLN A 58 3.05 -4.20 38.87
C GLN A 58 3.65 -2.95 39.54
N PRO A 59 3.84 -2.97 40.87
CA PRO A 59 4.51 -1.87 41.56
C PRO A 59 5.92 -1.63 41.02
N LYS A 60 6.32 -0.36 40.89
CA LYS A 60 7.68 0.00 40.42
C LYS A 60 8.81 -0.46 41.38
N LYS A 61 8.49 -0.73 42.64
CA LYS A 61 9.46 -1.16 43.66
C LYS A 61 9.80 -2.64 43.47
N ARG A 62 11.10 -2.99 43.42
CA ARG A 62 11.57 -4.39 43.23
C ARG A 62 11.12 -5.39 44.31
N ARG A 63 10.76 -4.91 45.51
CA ARG A 63 10.26 -5.75 46.63
C ARG A 63 8.79 -5.51 46.90
N ALA A 64 7.99 -5.52 45.83
CA ALA A 64 6.55 -5.42 45.90
C ALA A 64 5.91 -6.16 44.73
N LEU A 65 4.70 -6.67 44.95
CA LEU A 65 3.91 -7.43 43.99
C LEU A 65 2.44 -7.02 44.12
N ALA A 66 1.75 -6.96 42.98
CA ALA A 66 0.29 -6.90 42.91
C ALA A 66 -0.26 -8.27 42.47
N PHE A 67 -1.20 -8.81 43.25
CA PHE A 67 -1.94 -10.03 42.95
C PHE A 67 -3.43 -9.73 42.73
N PRO A 68 -4.11 -10.32 41.72
CA PRO A 68 -3.55 -11.23 40.72
C PRO A 68 -2.63 -10.52 39.73
N VAL A 69 -1.74 -11.27 39.06
CA VAL A 69 -0.83 -10.74 38.04
C VAL A 69 -1.51 -10.53 36.68
N TYR A 70 -2.63 -11.22 36.44
CA TYR A 70 -3.46 -11.08 35.25
C TYR A 70 -4.94 -11.11 35.65
N VAL A 71 -5.76 -10.43 34.85
CA VAL A 71 -7.22 -10.49 34.95
C VAL A 71 -7.83 -10.67 33.56
N LYS A 72 -9.05 -11.20 33.51
CA LYS A 72 -9.82 -11.30 32.26
C LYS A 72 -10.52 -9.98 31.98
N LEU A 73 -10.27 -9.41 30.80
CA LEU A 73 -10.95 -8.22 30.29
C LEU A 73 -11.19 -8.36 28.79
N PHE A 74 -12.09 -7.55 28.25
CA PHE A 74 -12.37 -7.53 26.82
C PHE A 74 -11.37 -6.64 26.07
N ARG A 75 -10.85 -7.17 24.97
CA ARG A 75 -10.02 -6.46 23.98
C ARG A 75 -10.55 -6.72 22.58
N CYS A 76 -10.44 -5.71 21.73
CA CYS A 76 -10.83 -5.79 20.33
C CYS A 76 -9.86 -6.66 19.56
N SER A 77 -10.41 -7.73 18.97
CA SER A 77 -9.69 -8.66 18.11
C SER A 77 -10.60 -9.14 16.99
N GLY A 78 -10.02 -9.80 16.00
CA GLY A 78 -10.70 -10.25 14.79
C GLY A 78 -10.32 -9.47 13.53
N GLY A 79 -10.95 -9.85 12.43
CA GLY A 79 -10.76 -9.34 11.09
C GLY A 79 -11.73 -8.23 10.72
N CYS A 80 -11.38 -7.55 9.63
CA CYS A 80 -12.21 -6.56 8.98
C CYS A 80 -12.46 -6.97 7.54
N ASP A 81 -13.60 -6.55 7.00
CA ASP A 81 -14.04 -6.79 5.62
C ASP A 81 -13.23 -6.01 4.56
N ILE A 82 -12.33 -5.14 5.01
CA ILE A 82 -11.41 -4.37 4.18
C ILE A 82 -10.09 -5.16 4.11
N GLU A 83 -9.35 -4.99 3.01
CA GLU A 83 -8.03 -5.60 2.81
C GLU A 83 -7.18 -5.56 4.10
N PRO A 84 -6.73 -6.71 4.66
CA PRO A 84 -6.10 -6.78 5.98
C PRO A 84 -4.84 -5.92 6.15
N ARG A 85 -4.18 -5.59 5.04
CA ARG A 85 -3.02 -4.68 5.02
C ARG A 85 -3.41 -3.22 5.24
N LEU A 86 -4.66 -2.86 4.99
CA LEU A 86 -5.16 -1.48 5.02
C LEU A 86 -6.01 -1.16 6.25
N SER A 87 -6.60 -2.15 6.91
CA SER A 87 -7.44 -1.97 8.10
C SER A 87 -6.95 -2.73 9.33
N ARG A 88 -7.43 -2.33 10.50
CA ARG A 88 -7.23 -3.02 11.79
C ARG A 88 -8.48 -2.89 12.66
N CYS A 89 -8.70 -3.89 13.51
CA CYS A 89 -9.72 -3.85 14.56
C CYS A 89 -9.24 -2.98 15.73
N VAL A 90 -10.08 -2.07 16.22
CA VAL A 90 -9.77 -1.15 17.32
C VAL A 90 -10.97 -0.92 18.22
N ALA A 91 -10.74 -0.52 19.46
CA ALA A 91 -11.80 -0.07 20.35
C ALA A 91 -12.41 1.25 19.87
N THR A 92 -13.73 1.27 19.76
CA THR A 92 -14.53 2.48 19.50
C THR A 92 -15.17 3.01 20.77
N ALA A 93 -15.38 2.15 21.77
CA ALA A 93 -15.80 2.55 23.11
C ALA A 93 -15.07 1.74 24.17
N THR A 94 -14.79 2.39 25.30
CA THR A 94 -14.04 1.81 26.41
C THR A 94 -14.63 2.25 27.74
N THR A 95 -14.54 1.40 28.75
CA THR A 95 -14.94 1.71 30.13
C THR A 95 -13.79 1.45 31.08
N ASN A 96 -13.68 2.30 32.11
CA ASN A 96 -12.72 2.12 33.18
C ASN A 96 -13.32 1.20 34.24
N ILE A 97 -12.67 0.08 34.52
CA ILE A 97 -13.10 -0.89 35.52
C ILE A 97 -12.12 -0.87 36.70
N PRO A 98 -12.56 -0.49 37.92
CA PRO A 98 -11.74 -0.64 39.12
C PRO A 98 -11.65 -2.12 39.49
N ILE A 99 -10.43 -2.63 39.59
CA ILE A 99 -10.15 -4.00 39.99
C ILE A 99 -9.46 -3.99 41.35
N LYS A 100 -9.95 -4.80 42.30
CA LYS A 100 -9.32 -4.99 43.59
C LYS A 100 -8.10 -5.89 43.46
N VAL A 101 -6.96 -5.42 43.95
CA VAL A 101 -5.68 -6.13 43.96
C VAL A 101 -5.10 -6.20 45.37
N GLY A 102 -4.48 -7.32 45.70
CA GLY A 102 -3.64 -7.47 46.88
C GLY A 102 -2.24 -6.95 46.59
N LEU A 103 -1.85 -5.87 47.26
CA LEU A 103 -0.49 -5.37 47.25
C LEU A 103 0.29 -5.99 48.41
N VAL A 104 1.42 -6.62 48.09
CA VAL A 104 2.33 -7.21 49.05
C VAL A 104 3.71 -6.57 48.86
N SER A 105 4.37 -6.18 49.94
CA SER A 105 5.75 -5.65 49.89
C SER A 105 6.59 -6.14 51.04
N TRP A 106 7.91 -6.24 50.82
CA TRP A 106 8.86 -6.81 51.76
C TRP A 106 10.18 -6.03 51.83
N ARG A 107 10.91 -6.22 52.92
CA ARG A 107 12.26 -5.67 53.17
C ARG A 107 13.31 -6.75 52.94
N LYS A 108 14.59 -6.39 53.12
CA LYS A 108 15.70 -7.35 53.04
C LYS A 108 15.69 -8.14 54.35
N GLY A 109 15.56 -9.46 54.29
CA GLY A 109 15.54 -10.33 55.47
C GLY A 109 14.16 -10.77 55.92
N ASP A 110 13.08 -10.24 55.33
CA ASP A 110 11.73 -10.77 55.56
C ASP A 110 11.66 -12.19 54.97
N ASN A 111 11.39 -13.18 55.82
CA ASN A 111 11.36 -14.60 55.44
C ASN A 111 10.00 -15.24 55.70
N THR A 112 9.12 -14.60 56.46
CA THR A 112 7.81 -15.14 56.81
C THR A 112 6.67 -14.29 56.26
N VAL A 113 5.52 -14.92 55.96
CA VAL A 113 4.34 -14.24 55.42
C VAL A 113 3.77 -13.20 56.39
N SER A 114 4.01 -13.35 57.70
CA SER A 114 3.61 -12.42 58.75
C SER A 114 4.35 -11.08 58.68
N GLU A 115 5.60 -11.06 58.21
CA GLU A 115 6.43 -9.85 58.13
C GLU A 115 6.08 -8.96 56.92
N LEU A 116 5.38 -9.55 55.93
CA LEU A 116 5.01 -8.86 54.70
C LEU A 116 3.97 -7.77 54.97
N LYS A 117 4.18 -6.59 54.39
CA LYS A 117 3.16 -5.53 54.38
C LYS A 117 2.12 -5.83 53.32
N LYS A 118 0.87 -6.04 53.74
CA LYS A 118 -0.27 -6.40 52.89
C LYS A 118 -1.30 -5.29 52.89
N LYS A 119 -1.82 -4.93 51.71
CA LYS A 119 -2.90 -3.95 51.56
C LYS A 119 -3.78 -4.33 50.37
N VAL A 120 -5.09 -4.19 50.50
CA VAL A 120 -5.99 -4.19 49.34
C VAL A 120 -6.00 -2.79 48.73
N SER A 121 -5.82 -2.73 47.42
CA SER A 121 -5.89 -1.49 46.64
C SER A 121 -6.76 -1.71 45.42
N GLU A 122 -7.24 -0.62 44.82
CA GLU A 122 -7.90 -0.68 43.52
C GLU A 122 -6.96 -0.17 42.43
N VAL A 123 -6.97 -0.86 41.29
CA VAL A 123 -6.27 -0.46 40.07
C VAL A 123 -7.32 -0.37 38.97
N VAL A 124 -7.37 0.78 38.30
CA VAL A 124 -8.29 0.99 37.19
C VAL A 124 -7.67 0.44 35.91
N LEU A 125 -8.38 -0.47 35.25
CA LEU A 125 -8.01 -1.02 33.96
C LEU A 125 -9.05 -0.66 32.90
N LEU A 126 -8.57 -0.46 31.67
CA LEU A 126 -9.43 -0.17 30.53
C LEU A 126 -10.03 -1.46 29.98
N ASN A 127 -11.35 -1.50 29.86
CA ASN A 127 -12.11 -2.57 29.22
C ASN A 127 -12.69 -2.06 27.90
N GLU A 128 -12.52 -2.82 26.82
CA GLU A 128 -12.99 -2.42 25.49
C GLU A 128 -14.40 -2.99 25.28
N THR A 129 -15.41 -2.12 25.20
CA THR A 129 -16.83 -2.53 25.18
C THR A 129 -17.43 -2.55 23.79
N GLN A 130 -16.86 -1.79 22.85
CA GLN A 130 -17.24 -1.80 21.45
C GLN A 130 -15.98 -1.74 20.57
N CYS A 131 -16.05 -2.44 19.45
CA CYS A 131 -14.97 -2.50 18.48
C CYS A 131 -15.44 -2.05 17.11
N GLY A 132 -14.51 -1.54 16.32
CA GLY A 132 -14.75 -1.14 14.95
C GLY A 132 -13.51 -1.28 14.09
N CYS A 133 -13.74 -1.32 12.79
CA CYS A 133 -12.68 -1.36 11.80
C CYS A 133 -12.25 0.06 11.45
N THR A 134 -10.94 0.32 11.56
CA THR A 134 -10.36 1.59 11.12
C THR A 134 -9.22 1.35 10.15
N CYS A 135 -8.98 2.33 9.29
CA CYS A 135 -7.85 2.30 8.37
C CYS A 135 -6.52 2.47 9.11
N LYS A 136 -5.52 1.69 8.73
CA LYS A 136 -4.14 1.80 9.21
C LYS A 136 -3.46 3.07 8.69
N ARG A 137 -3.74 3.45 7.43
CA ARG A 137 -3.22 4.68 6.82
C ARG A 137 -4.11 5.86 7.17
N VAL A 138 -3.47 7.00 7.41
CA VAL A 138 -4.15 8.24 7.77
C VAL A 138 -4.55 9.03 6.51
N ARG A 139 -5.72 9.67 6.55
CA ARG A 139 -6.31 10.57 5.54
C ARG A 139 -5.33 11.59 4.94
N LYS A 140 -4.34 12.07 5.72
CA LYS A 140 -3.30 13.02 5.29
C LYS A 140 -2.34 12.47 4.22
N SER A 141 -2.38 11.16 3.94
CA SER A 141 -1.58 10.56 2.87
C SER A 141 -2.14 10.78 1.47
N CYS A 142 -3.35 11.32 1.34
CA CYS A 142 -3.94 11.68 0.05
C CYS A 142 -3.57 13.11 -0.35
N ASN A 143 -3.32 13.31 -1.64
CA ASN A 143 -3.29 14.65 -2.21
C ASN A 143 -4.73 15.20 -2.25
N SER A 144 -5.03 16.13 -1.35
CA SER A 144 -6.38 16.71 -1.17
C SER A 144 -6.88 17.50 -2.38
N LYS A 145 -6.01 17.90 -3.31
CA LYS A 145 -6.41 18.59 -4.55
C LYS A 145 -6.96 17.64 -5.61
N THR A 146 -6.56 16.37 -5.58
CA THR A 146 -6.89 15.40 -6.64
C THR A 146 -7.61 14.17 -6.14
N HIS A 147 -7.57 13.90 -4.83
CA HIS A 147 -8.18 12.74 -4.21
C HIS A 147 -9.06 13.12 -3.02
N PHE A 148 -10.09 12.30 -2.79
CA PHE A 148 -10.73 12.18 -1.50
C PHE A 148 -10.33 10.85 -0.84
N TRP A 149 -10.44 10.80 0.48
CA TRP A 149 -10.20 9.57 1.22
C TRP A 149 -11.51 8.79 1.36
N ASN A 150 -11.50 7.52 0.96
CA ASN A 150 -12.62 6.63 1.14
C ASN A 150 -12.39 5.72 2.35
N ASP A 151 -13.11 5.98 3.44
CA ASP A 151 -13.01 5.23 4.70
C ASP A 151 -13.48 3.77 4.56
N ARG A 152 -14.29 3.43 3.54
CA ARG A 152 -14.74 2.05 3.30
C ARG A 152 -13.69 1.20 2.60
N THR A 153 -12.84 1.80 1.77
CA THR A 153 -11.79 1.09 1.01
C THR A 153 -10.39 1.32 1.58
N CYS A 154 -10.26 2.25 2.53
CA CYS A 154 -8.99 2.73 3.10
C CYS A 154 -7.98 3.17 2.01
N ARG A 155 -8.50 3.84 0.98
CA ARG A 155 -7.73 4.29 -0.19
C ARG A 155 -8.04 5.74 -0.55
N CYS A 156 -7.08 6.37 -1.20
CA CYS A 156 -7.30 7.65 -1.87
C CYS A 156 -7.98 7.35 -3.21
N GLU A 157 -9.14 7.94 -3.43
CA GLU A 157 -9.91 7.81 -4.67
C GLU A 157 -9.93 9.16 -5.39
N CYS A 158 -9.89 9.12 -6.71
CA CYS A 158 -9.84 10.33 -7.53
C CYS A 158 -11.13 11.13 -7.40
N LEU A 159 -11.02 12.46 -7.26
CA LEU A 159 -12.17 13.35 -7.26
C LEU A 159 -12.90 13.37 -8.61
N LEU A 160 -12.15 13.19 -9.70
CA LEU A 160 -12.69 13.17 -11.06
C LEU A 160 -13.46 11.86 -11.31
N ALA A 161 -14.72 11.99 -11.70
CA ALA A 161 -15.56 10.85 -12.09
C ALA A 161 -15.13 10.23 -13.43
N GLN A 162 -14.53 11.02 -14.33
CA GLN A 162 -14.11 10.56 -15.65
C GLN A 162 -12.75 9.87 -15.58
N GLN A 163 -12.78 8.54 -15.53
CA GLN A 163 -11.61 7.66 -15.51
C GLN A 163 -11.24 7.13 -16.91
N THR A 164 -11.85 7.70 -17.96
CA THR A 164 -11.61 7.33 -19.36
C THR A 164 -10.67 8.34 -20.02
N CYS A 165 -9.65 7.81 -20.69
CA CYS A 165 -8.68 8.60 -21.45
C CYS A 165 -8.86 8.34 -22.94
N GLN A 166 -8.61 9.36 -23.76
CA GLN A 166 -8.49 9.16 -25.20
C GLN A 166 -7.18 8.42 -25.48
N ALA A 167 -7.25 7.36 -26.28
CA ALA A 167 -6.06 6.63 -26.73
C ALA A 167 -5.10 7.63 -27.43
N PRO A 168 -3.78 7.55 -27.17
CA PRO A 168 -3.03 6.44 -26.57
C PRO A 168 -2.81 6.54 -25.04
N LEU A 169 -3.40 7.54 -24.38
CA LEU A 169 -3.21 7.76 -22.95
C LEU A 169 -4.00 6.75 -22.12
N VAL A 170 -3.45 6.39 -20.96
CA VAL A 170 -4.08 5.47 -20.00
C VAL A 170 -4.31 6.19 -18.67
N TRP A 171 -5.43 5.90 -18.03
CA TRP A 171 -5.78 6.50 -16.74
C TRP A 171 -4.88 5.94 -15.63
N ASN A 172 -4.14 6.82 -14.95
CA ASN A 172 -3.38 6.44 -13.77
C ASN A 172 -4.17 6.77 -12.49
N LYS A 173 -4.62 5.71 -11.80
CA LYS A 173 -5.39 5.76 -10.56
C LYS A 173 -4.65 6.40 -9.37
N HIS A 174 -3.32 6.52 -9.40
CA HIS A 174 -2.52 7.14 -8.34
C HIS A 174 -2.30 8.64 -8.54
N SER A 175 -2.25 9.09 -9.79
CA SER A 175 -2.09 10.51 -10.11
C SER A 175 -3.39 11.18 -10.56
N CYS A 176 -4.48 10.42 -10.71
CA CYS A 176 -5.79 10.88 -11.17
C CYS A 176 -5.72 11.71 -12.46
N ARG A 177 -4.94 11.23 -13.43
CA ARG A 177 -4.77 11.87 -14.74
C ARG A 177 -4.44 10.84 -15.81
N CYS A 178 -4.78 11.20 -17.04
CA CYS A 178 -4.35 10.49 -18.22
C CYS A 178 -2.84 10.69 -18.43
N GLN A 179 -2.12 9.60 -18.64
CA GLN A 179 -0.69 9.61 -18.89
C GLN A 179 -0.32 8.48 -19.82
N CYS A 180 0.86 8.57 -20.43
CA CYS A 180 1.38 7.45 -21.20
C CYS A 180 1.56 6.20 -20.32
N PRO A 181 1.39 5.00 -20.92
CA PRO A 181 1.80 3.75 -20.29
C PRO A 181 3.25 3.85 -19.79
N LYS A 182 3.55 3.26 -18.63
CA LYS A 182 4.90 3.30 -18.01
C LYS A 182 5.96 2.50 -18.79
N THR A 183 5.58 1.82 -19.87
CA THR A 183 6.48 1.01 -20.68
C THR A 183 7.27 1.89 -21.65
N GLY A 184 8.59 1.95 -21.47
CA GLY A 184 9.53 2.35 -22.52
C GLY A 184 9.51 3.82 -22.94
N HIS A 185 9.90 4.73 -22.04
CA HIS A 185 10.14 6.15 -22.38
C HIS A 185 11.51 6.40 -23.05
N VAL A 186 12.28 5.34 -23.33
CA VAL A 186 13.62 5.46 -23.93
C VAL A 186 13.48 5.49 -25.44
N CYS A 187 13.84 6.63 -26.04
CA CYS A 187 13.89 6.77 -27.48
C CYS A 187 15.29 6.44 -27.99
N HIS A 188 15.39 5.34 -28.73
CA HIS A 188 16.64 4.94 -29.39
C HIS A 188 16.74 5.62 -30.76
N GLY A 189 17.80 6.41 -30.95
CA GLY A 189 18.12 7.08 -32.22
C GLY A 189 18.42 8.59 -32.06
N PRO A 190 19.34 9.16 -32.87
CA PRO A 190 19.70 10.57 -32.77
C PRO A 190 18.52 11.47 -33.11
N GLY A 191 18.29 12.51 -32.29
CA GLY A 191 17.24 13.50 -32.52
C GLY A 191 15.79 13.03 -32.26
N LYS A 192 15.60 11.83 -31.69
CA LYS A 192 14.28 11.37 -31.23
C LYS A 192 14.01 11.81 -29.80
N VAL A 193 12.79 12.27 -29.55
CA VAL A 193 12.28 12.70 -28.25
C VAL A 193 10.96 12.00 -27.94
N TRP A 194 10.70 11.78 -26.67
CA TRP A 194 9.44 11.19 -26.22
C TRP A 194 8.32 12.24 -26.24
N ASP A 195 7.29 12.00 -27.05
CA ASP A 195 6.07 12.82 -27.08
C ASP A 195 5.09 12.35 -25.99
N LYS A 196 4.73 13.26 -25.07
CA LYS A 196 3.85 12.96 -23.93
C LYS A 196 2.37 12.89 -24.30
N GLU A 197 1.98 13.43 -25.45
CA GLU A 197 0.60 13.42 -25.94
C GLU A 197 0.35 12.19 -26.81
N GLN A 198 1.32 11.85 -27.65
CA GLN A 198 1.25 10.72 -28.59
C GLN A 198 1.80 9.41 -28.01
N CYS A 199 2.44 9.47 -26.83
CA CYS A 199 3.04 8.31 -26.14
C CYS A 199 3.94 7.46 -27.05
N ARG A 200 4.76 8.14 -27.86
CA ARG A 200 5.70 7.52 -28.78
C ARG A 200 6.91 8.42 -28.99
N CYS A 201 7.98 7.84 -29.51
CA CYS A 201 9.15 8.59 -29.93
C CYS A 201 8.88 9.30 -31.26
N VAL A 202 9.09 10.62 -31.27
CA VAL A 202 8.97 11.48 -32.45
C VAL A 202 10.29 12.22 -32.66
N CYS A 203 10.51 12.76 -33.84
CA CYS A 203 11.66 13.63 -34.06
C CYS A 203 11.48 14.97 -33.34
N TRP A 204 12.58 15.56 -32.85
CA TRP A 204 12.59 16.91 -32.28
C TRP A 204 11.94 17.92 -33.25
N LYS A 205 11.29 18.98 -32.76
CA LYS A 205 10.56 19.97 -33.57
C LYS A 205 11.43 21.10 -34.14
N GLU A 206 12.52 20.77 -34.83
CA GLU A 206 13.24 21.78 -35.65
C GLU A 206 12.66 21.87 -37.06
N THR A 207 12.62 23.07 -37.63
CA THR A 207 12.15 23.29 -39.00
C THR A 207 13.24 22.92 -40.01
N CYS A 208 12.90 22.07 -40.99
CA CYS A 208 13.76 21.85 -42.15
C CYS A 208 13.74 23.08 -43.06
N SER A 209 14.85 23.32 -43.77
CA SER A 209 14.94 24.36 -44.79
C SER A 209 13.88 24.15 -45.90
N LYS A 210 13.47 25.25 -46.55
CA LYS A 210 12.44 25.24 -47.60
C LYS A 210 12.79 24.22 -48.71
N GLY A 211 11.88 23.29 -48.99
CA GLY A 211 12.07 22.20 -49.97
C GLY A 211 12.55 20.86 -49.39
N TYR A 212 12.83 20.80 -48.08
CA TYR A 212 13.19 19.57 -47.36
C TYR A 212 12.07 19.19 -46.38
N TYR A 213 11.85 17.88 -46.21
CA TYR A 213 10.98 17.31 -45.20
C TYR A 213 11.79 16.46 -44.22
N ARG A 214 11.29 16.28 -43.00
CA ARG A 214 11.98 15.46 -42.00
C ARG A 214 11.63 13.99 -42.19
N ASN A 215 12.64 13.14 -42.35
CA ASN A 215 12.44 11.70 -42.37
C ASN A 215 12.05 11.21 -40.95
N PRO A 216 10.90 10.54 -40.78
CA PRO A 216 10.40 10.14 -39.46
C PRO A 216 11.21 9.01 -38.80
N GLU A 217 11.98 8.23 -39.56
CA GLU A 217 12.80 7.13 -39.04
C GLU A 217 14.16 7.63 -38.54
N THR A 218 14.79 8.52 -39.31
CA THR A 218 16.18 9.00 -39.07
C THR A 218 16.25 10.39 -38.45
N CYS A 219 15.13 11.13 -38.42
CA CYS A 219 15.04 12.52 -37.96
C CYS A 219 15.91 13.54 -38.72
N ARG A 220 16.47 13.15 -39.87
CA ARG A 220 17.24 14.02 -40.77
C ARG A 220 16.34 14.71 -41.79
N CYS A 221 16.69 15.93 -42.21
CA CYS A 221 16.01 16.63 -43.30
C CYS A 221 16.44 16.03 -44.64
N THR A 222 15.48 15.55 -45.42
CA THR A 222 15.67 14.94 -46.74
C THR A 222 14.73 15.60 -47.75
N CYS A 223 15.12 15.67 -49.02
CA CYS A 223 14.26 16.13 -50.10
C CYS A 223 13.62 14.93 -50.80
N HIS A 224 12.49 15.15 -51.47
CA HIS A 224 11.89 14.10 -52.30
C HIS A 224 12.84 13.80 -53.45
N LYS A 225 13.02 12.53 -53.83
CA LYS A 225 13.90 12.13 -54.95
C LYS A 225 13.64 12.93 -56.24
N ASN A 226 12.40 13.40 -56.42
CA ASN A 226 11.94 14.13 -57.60
C ASN A 226 12.00 15.67 -57.45
N TRP A 227 12.35 16.20 -56.28
CA TRP A 227 12.25 17.63 -55.95
C TRP A 227 13.40 18.14 -55.07
N CYS A 228 14.55 17.47 -55.12
CA CYS A 228 15.78 17.99 -54.52
C CYS A 228 16.24 19.22 -55.30
N PRO A 229 16.43 20.39 -54.65
CA PRO A 229 17.04 21.55 -55.30
C PRO A 229 18.37 21.13 -55.93
N ARG A 230 18.60 21.52 -57.19
CA ARG A 230 19.85 21.17 -57.88
C ARG A 230 21.03 21.77 -57.10
N MET A 231 22.15 21.04 -57.13
CA MET A 231 23.39 21.26 -56.37
C MET A 231 23.98 22.70 -56.45
N TYR A 232 23.52 23.54 -57.38
CA TYR A 232 23.90 24.93 -57.53
C TYR A 232 23.32 25.89 -56.46
N ASP A 233 22.23 25.53 -55.77
CA ASP A 233 21.67 26.35 -54.69
C ASP A 233 22.36 26.11 -53.33
N ILE A 234 23.18 25.07 -53.22
CA ILE A 234 23.87 24.67 -51.97
C ILE A 234 25.01 25.64 -51.62
N TYR A 235 25.60 26.32 -52.62
CA TYR A 235 26.71 27.26 -52.40
C TYR A 235 26.31 28.57 -51.71
N LYS A 236 25.01 28.88 -51.56
CA LYS A 236 24.54 30.08 -50.85
C LYS A 236 24.17 29.87 -49.38
N MET A 237 24.15 28.64 -48.87
CA MET A 237 23.84 28.35 -47.46
C MET A 237 25.02 27.75 -46.67
N LYS A 238 26.27 27.96 -47.12
CA LYS A 238 27.46 27.77 -46.28
C LYS A 238 27.55 28.90 -45.24
N ARG A 239 26.76 28.78 -44.17
CA ARG A 239 27.06 29.28 -42.81
C ARG A 239 25.95 28.77 -41.90
N PHE A 240 26.05 27.52 -41.48
CA PHE A 240 26.02 27.17 -40.07
C PHE A 240 26.69 25.81 -39.96
N ARG A 241 27.97 25.89 -39.62
CA ARG A 241 28.82 24.81 -39.15
C ARG A 241 28.13 24.25 -37.90
N ASP A 242 27.60 23.04 -37.96
CA ASP A 242 27.40 22.27 -36.75
C ASP A 242 28.51 21.23 -36.67
N GLN A 243 29.27 21.33 -35.60
CA GLN A 243 30.59 20.75 -35.42
C GLN A 243 30.47 19.67 -34.35
N SER A 244 29.89 18.53 -34.70
CA SER A 244 29.97 17.30 -33.91
C SER A 244 29.35 16.17 -34.74
N THR A 245 30.02 15.10 -35.14
CA THR A 245 31.32 14.56 -34.77
C THR A 245 31.81 13.68 -35.92
N ILE A 246 33.11 13.77 -36.13
CA ILE A 246 33.97 12.84 -36.85
C ILE A 246 33.88 11.48 -36.14
N GLU A 247 33.78 10.40 -36.91
CA GLU A 247 34.59 9.21 -36.62
C GLU A 247 34.85 8.44 -37.92
N LEU A 248 36.14 8.39 -38.23
CA LEU A 248 36.81 7.62 -39.27
C LEU A 248 37.05 6.22 -38.72
N GLU A 249 36.81 5.19 -39.52
CA GLU A 249 37.61 3.95 -39.60
C GLU A 249 37.07 3.16 -40.79
N LYS A 250 37.70 3.24 -41.97
CA LYS A 250 38.82 2.42 -42.46
C LYS A 250 38.61 0.91 -42.24
N THR A 251 38.18 0.22 -43.29
CA THR A 251 38.97 -0.83 -43.94
C THR A 251 38.54 -0.97 -45.39
#